data_AF-A0A256ZAK1-F1
#
_entry.id   AF-A0A256ZAK1-F1
#
_cell.length_a   1.000
_cell.length_b   1.000
_cell.length_c   1.000
_cell.angle_alpha   90.00
_cell.angle_beta   90.00
_cell.angle_gamma   90.00
#
_symmetry.space_group_name_H-M   'P 1'
#
loop_
_entity.id
_entity.type
_entity.pdbx_description
1 polymer ?
#
loop_
_entity_poly.entity_id
_entity_poly.type
_entity_poly.pdbx_seq_one_letter_code
_entity_poly.pdbx_strand_id
1 'polypeptide(L)'
;MWVWFVPRVVVSIPYEVLERVVKAYQGLPPEEAVRLFIMDSLGGEEKVKELQARAATISREDMARLHRSIMDLLNPYTAKLDNMARKLATVIELLESVAERLSVLDSVASELKQLRASMGPQQVGRPTPREGRERVRRHAVDILREQKVMFESDIASKIKNRDAFFERLRRDGAVVLELVDERVAVDPSFWAEFKSRLTSLRTNSEGEVAKALGKEGLALLKALMKSAQAYFDVTRKEWVLMIGEEG
;
A
#
# COMPACT_ATOMS: atom_id res chain seq x y z
N MET A 1 35.84 -37.57 -59.27
CA MET A 1 35.76 -36.13 -58.95
C MET A 1 34.53 -35.59 -59.66
N TRP A 2 33.43 -35.37 -58.94
CA TRP A 2 32.16 -34.92 -59.53
C TRP A 2 32.19 -33.39 -59.63
N VAL A 3 32.30 -32.86 -60.85
CA VAL A 3 32.25 -31.42 -61.08
C VAL A 3 30.78 -31.02 -61.11
N TRP A 4 30.34 -30.25 -60.11
CA TRP A 4 28.98 -29.71 -60.08
C TRP A 4 28.83 -28.69 -61.20
N PHE A 5 27.92 -28.97 -62.15
CA PHE A 5 27.56 -28.05 -63.22
C PHE A 5 26.71 -26.92 -62.62
N VAL A 6 27.29 -25.75 -62.45
CA VAL A 6 26.56 -24.54 -62.06
C VAL A 6 26.14 -23.84 -63.36
N PRO A 7 24.83 -23.79 -63.69
CA PRO A 7 24.38 -23.12 -64.90
C PRO A 7 24.70 -21.63 -64.81
N ARG A 8 25.29 -21.08 -65.87
CA ARG A 8 25.50 -19.64 -66.01
C ARG A 8 24.25 -19.01 -66.62
N VAL A 9 23.62 -18.11 -65.88
CA VAL A 9 22.46 -17.34 -66.33
C VAL A 9 22.87 -15.89 -66.50
N VAL A 10 22.57 -15.30 -67.66
CA VAL A 10 22.77 -13.87 -67.91
C VAL A 10 21.42 -13.19 -67.79
N VAL A 11 21.30 -12.24 -66.86
CA VAL A 11 20.06 -11.48 -66.63
C VAL A 11 20.34 -10.02 -66.95
N SER A 12 19.48 -9.42 -67.76
CA SER A 12 19.51 -7.97 -68.01
C SER A 12 18.67 -7.27 -66.95
N ILE A 13 19.34 -6.53 -66.05
CA ILE A 13 18.69 -5.81 -64.94
C ILE A 13 19.03 -4.32 -65.08
N PRO A 14 18.04 -3.41 -64.98
CA PRO A 14 18.30 -1.97 -64.93
C PRO A 14 19.24 -1.63 -63.77
N TYR A 15 20.19 -0.71 -64.01
CA TYR A 15 21.21 -0.35 -63.03
C TYR A 15 20.62 0.12 -61.68
N GLU A 16 19.52 0.87 -61.72
CA GLU A 16 18.80 1.35 -60.53
C GLU A 16 18.30 0.21 -59.62
N VAL A 17 17.88 -0.90 -60.22
CA VAL A 17 17.39 -2.08 -59.49
C VAL A 17 18.57 -2.82 -58.88
N LEU A 18 19.66 -2.98 -59.63
CA LEU A 18 20.88 -3.60 -59.14
C LEU A 18 21.47 -2.81 -57.95
N GLU A 19 21.50 -1.49 -58.03
CA GLU A 19 21.98 -0.61 -56.96
C GLU A 19 21.15 -0.78 -55.68
N ARG A 20 19.81 -0.86 -55.79
CA ARG A 20 18.93 -1.11 -54.65
C ARG A 20 19.21 -2.47 -54.00
N VAL A 21 19.42 -3.50 -54.79
CA VAL A 21 19.71 -4.86 -54.30
C VAL A 21 21.08 -4.90 -53.61
N VAL A 22 22.13 -4.33 -54.21
CA VAL A 22 23.47 -4.29 -53.61
C VAL A 22 23.47 -3.44 -52.32
N LYS A 23 22.69 -2.36 -52.27
CA LYS A 23 22.52 -1.55 -51.06
C LYS A 23 21.78 -2.28 -49.94
N ALA A 24 20.84 -3.17 -50.29
CA ALA A 24 20.11 -4.01 -49.33
C ALA A 24 20.98 -5.16 -48.77
N TYR A 25 21.91 -5.69 -49.58
CA TYR A 25 22.84 -6.75 -49.22
C TYR A 25 24.29 -6.24 -49.23
N GLN A 26 24.59 -5.31 -48.32
CA GLN A 26 25.90 -4.64 -48.24
C GLN A 26 27.04 -5.61 -47.97
N GLY A 27 28.17 -5.43 -48.67
CA GLY A 27 29.40 -6.21 -48.47
C GLY A 27 29.51 -7.49 -49.28
N LEU A 28 28.54 -7.78 -50.16
CA LEU A 28 28.56 -8.92 -51.07
C LEU A 28 28.80 -8.50 -52.52
N PRO A 29 29.41 -9.37 -53.35
CA PRO A 29 29.52 -9.13 -54.78
C PRO A 29 28.12 -9.10 -55.43
N PRO A 30 27.92 -8.31 -56.51
CA PRO A 30 26.61 -8.12 -57.13
C PRO A 30 25.90 -9.43 -57.51
N GLU A 31 26.65 -10.45 -57.92
CA GLU A 31 26.11 -11.76 -58.30
C GLU A 31 25.50 -12.50 -57.11
N GLU A 32 26.14 -12.46 -55.94
CA GLU A 32 25.63 -13.09 -54.73
C GLU A 32 24.47 -12.30 -54.13
N ALA A 33 24.53 -10.96 -54.18
CA ALA A 33 23.43 -10.10 -53.74
C ALA A 33 22.15 -10.38 -54.56
N VAL A 34 22.26 -10.47 -55.89
CA VAL A 34 21.13 -10.80 -56.78
C VAL A 34 20.63 -12.23 -56.52
N ARG A 35 21.52 -13.20 -56.33
CA ARG A 35 21.14 -14.58 -56.01
C ARG A 35 20.36 -14.67 -54.70
N LEU A 36 20.83 -14.02 -53.64
CA LEU A 36 20.16 -14.00 -52.33
C LEU A 36 18.81 -13.29 -52.40
N PHE A 37 18.73 -12.17 -53.12
CA PHE A 37 17.47 -11.46 -53.33
C PHE A 37 16.41 -12.33 -54.01
N ILE A 38 16.80 -13.10 -55.04
CA ILE A 38 15.90 -14.04 -55.71
C ILE A 38 15.47 -15.15 -54.75
N MET A 39 16.40 -15.72 -53.97
CA MET A 39 16.10 -16.78 -52.99
C MET A 39 15.18 -16.29 -51.87
N ASP A 40 15.37 -15.08 -51.37
CA ASP A 40 14.52 -14.48 -50.33
C ASP A 40 13.11 -14.16 -50.85
N SER A 41 13.01 -13.68 -52.09
CA SER A 41 11.73 -13.43 -52.77
C SER A 41 10.94 -14.73 -52.99
N LEU A 42 11.63 -15.83 -53.34
CA LEU A 42 11.03 -17.17 -53.46
C LEU A 42 10.60 -17.74 -52.09
N GLY A 43 11.41 -17.55 -51.05
CA GLY A 43 11.12 -18.03 -49.69
C GLY A 43 10.01 -17.23 -48.96
N GLY A 44 9.75 -15.98 -49.36
CA GLY A 44 8.70 -15.14 -48.81
C GLY A 44 7.29 -15.67 -49.10
N GLU A 45 7.03 -16.16 -50.32
CA GLU A 45 5.72 -16.72 -50.68
C GLU A 45 5.39 -18.02 -49.95
N GLU A 46 6.41 -18.84 -49.68
CA GLU A 46 6.26 -20.13 -48.99
C GLU A 46 5.96 -19.93 -47.50
N LYS A 47 6.65 -18.99 -46.83
CA LYS A 47 6.38 -18.61 -45.44
C LYS A 47 5.00 -17.97 -45.25
N VAL A 48 4.55 -17.14 -46.19
CA VAL A 48 3.24 -16.49 -46.13
C VAL A 48 2.11 -17.52 -46.29
N LYS A 49 2.25 -18.50 -47.18
CA LYS A 49 1.29 -19.60 -47.32
C LYS A 49 1.23 -20.49 -46.08
N GLU A 50 2.36 -20.78 -45.44
CA GLU A 50 2.41 -21.56 -44.21
C GLU A 50 1.77 -20.83 -43.02
N LEU A 51 2.01 -19.52 -42.89
CA LEU A 51 1.40 -18.67 -41.85
C LEU A 51 -0.12 -18.54 -42.06
N GLN A 52 -0.58 -18.40 -43.30
CA GLN A 52 -2.01 -18.35 -43.63
C GLN A 52 -2.71 -19.68 -43.39
N ALA A 53 -2.06 -20.81 -43.70
CA ALA A 53 -2.59 -22.14 -43.38
C ALA A 53 -2.72 -22.37 -41.87
N ARG A 54 -1.73 -21.96 -41.07
CA ARG A 54 -1.79 -22.03 -39.60
C ARG A 54 -2.88 -21.14 -39.02
N ALA A 55 -3.08 -19.94 -39.57
CA ALA A 55 -4.17 -19.03 -39.15
C ALA A 55 -5.56 -19.59 -39.50
N ALA A 56 -5.72 -20.25 -40.63
CA ALA A 56 -6.96 -20.93 -41.04
C ALA A 56 -7.27 -22.19 -40.21
N THR A 57 -6.28 -22.74 -39.50
CA THR A 57 -6.42 -23.93 -38.65
C THR A 57 -6.87 -23.59 -37.22
N ILE A 58 -6.94 -22.30 -36.84
CA ILE A 58 -7.62 -21.88 -35.60
C ILE A 58 -9.11 -22.13 -35.79
N SER A 59 -9.56 -23.32 -35.38
CA SER A 59 -10.92 -23.79 -35.60
C SER A 59 -11.90 -23.02 -34.73
N ARG A 60 -13.15 -22.85 -35.19
CA ARG A 60 -14.26 -22.38 -34.34
C ARG A 60 -14.38 -23.18 -33.04
N GLU A 61 -13.93 -24.43 -33.06
CA GLU A 61 -13.91 -25.31 -31.92
C GLU A 61 -12.90 -24.87 -30.84
N ASP A 62 -11.72 -24.38 -31.23
CA ASP A 62 -10.71 -23.87 -30.30
C ASP A 62 -11.16 -22.56 -29.66
N MET A 63 -11.84 -21.70 -30.43
CA MET A 63 -12.48 -20.50 -29.91
C MET A 63 -13.60 -20.84 -28.91
N ALA A 64 -14.39 -21.89 -29.17
CA ALA A 64 -15.42 -22.35 -28.25
C ALA A 64 -14.84 -22.98 -26.97
N ARG A 65 -13.70 -23.66 -27.05
CA ARG A 65 -12.96 -24.18 -25.90
C ARG A 65 -12.37 -23.05 -25.06
N LEU A 66 -11.73 -22.07 -25.71
CA LEU A 66 -11.22 -20.87 -25.05
C LEU A 66 -12.33 -20.10 -24.33
N HIS A 67 -13.48 -19.90 -24.99
CA HIS A 67 -14.63 -19.25 -24.37
C HIS A 67 -15.11 -20.01 -23.13
N ARG A 68 -15.21 -21.33 -23.19
CA ARG A 68 -15.55 -22.17 -22.02
C ARG A 68 -14.53 -22.04 -20.90
N SER A 69 -13.24 -22.13 -21.20
CA SER A 69 -12.18 -21.95 -20.19
C SER A 69 -12.22 -20.56 -19.54
N ILE A 70 -12.51 -19.51 -20.32
CA ILE A 70 -12.70 -18.15 -19.80
C ILE A 70 -13.92 -18.11 -18.86
N MET A 71 -15.06 -18.71 -19.25
CA MET A 71 -16.25 -18.74 -18.41
C MET A 71 -16.05 -19.56 -17.13
N ASP A 72 -15.36 -20.69 -17.22
CA ASP A 72 -15.04 -21.53 -16.06
C ASP A 72 -14.11 -20.82 -15.09
N LEU A 73 -13.18 -19.99 -15.60
CA LEU A 73 -12.33 -19.13 -14.77
C LEU A 73 -13.12 -17.97 -14.16
N LEU A 74 -14.07 -17.37 -14.89
CA LEU A 74 -14.85 -16.21 -14.43
C LEU A 74 -15.93 -16.59 -13.42
N ASN A 75 -16.59 -17.74 -13.59
CA ASN A 75 -17.71 -18.19 -12.74
C ASN A 75 -17.39 -18.15 -11.22
N PRO A 76 -16.23 -18.66 -10.74
CA PRO A 76 -15.82 -18.53 -9.35
C PRO A 76 -15.69 -17.07 -8.87
N TYR A 77 -15.20 -16.17 -9.72
CA TYR A 77 -15.08 -14.75 -9.38
C TYR A 77 -16.45 -14.09 -9.33
N THR A 78 -17.36 -14.40 -10.24
CA THR A 78 -18.75 -13.93 -10.21
C THR A 78 -19.42 -14.37 -8.90
N ALA A 79 -19.29 -15.65 -8.52
CA ALA A 79 -19.85 -16.15 -7.27
C ALA A 79 -19.22 -15.49 -6.03
N LYS A 80 -17.92 -15.18 -6.08
CA LYS A 80 -17.22 -14.46 -5.00
C LYS A 80 -17.69 -13.00 -4.90
N LEU A 81 -17.91 -12.33 -6.02
CA LEU A 81 -18.47 -10.98 -6.08
C LEU A 81 -19.90 -10.96 -5.51
N ASP A 82 -20.75 -11.92 -5.86
CA ASP A 82 -22.09 -12.04 -5.29
C ASP A 82 -22.07 -12.24 -3.77
N ASN A 83 -21.14 -13.09 -3.29
CA ASN A 83 -20.93 -13.28 -1.86
C ASN A 83 -20.44 -12.01 -1.17
N MET A 84 -19.57 -11.22 -1.81
CA MET A 84 -19.14 -9.93 -1.28
C MET A 84 -20.28 -8.91 -1.27
N ALA A 85 -21.08 -8.85 -2.32
CA ALA A 85 -22.26 -7.97 -2.39
C ALA A 85 -23.25 -8.28 -1.26
N ARG A 86 -23.52 -9.57 -1.01
CA ARG A 86 -24.35 -10.01 0.14
C ARG A 86 -23.76 -9.58 1.48
N LYS A 87 -22.46 -9.81 1.70
CA LYS A 87 -21.78 -9.39 2.95
C LYS A 87 -21.81 -7.87 3.13
N LEU A 88 -21.63 -7.10 2.06
CA LEU A 88 -21.73 -5.65 2.10
C LEU A 88 -23.13 -5.20 2.48
N ALA A 89 -24.17 -5.82 1.93
CA ALA A 89 -25.56 -5.53 2.31
C ALA A 89 -25.78 -5.80 3.82
N THR A 90 -25.31 -6.93 4.34
CA THR A 90 -25.41 -7.24 5.78
C THR A 90 -24.64 -6.23 6.64
N VAL A 91 -23.46 -5.79 6.21
CA VAL A 91 -22.68 -4.78 6.92
C VAL A 91 -23.40 -3.44 6.95
N ILE A 92 -24.00 -3.03 5.82
CA ILE A 92 -24.80 -1.80 5.73
C ILE A 92 -25.97 -1.87 6.71
N GLU A 93 -26.72 -2.97 6.72
CA GLU A 93 -27.86 -3.19 7.63
C GLU A 93 -27.43 -3.15 9.11
N LEU A 94 -26.29 -3.78 9.45
CA LEU A 94 -25.74 -3.72 10.80
C LEU A 94 -25.34 -2.31 11.19
N LEU A 95 -24.70 -1.55 10.29
CA LEU A 95 -24.33 -0.15 10.54
C LEU A 95 -25.56 0.73 10.75
N GLU A 96 -26.60 0.57 9.93
CA GLU A 96 -27.87 1.27 10.09
C GLU A 96 -28.51 0.94 11.45
N SER A 97 -28.51 -0.33 11.85
CA SER A 97 -29.05 -0.75 13.15
C SER A 97 -28.27 -0.16 14.34
N VAL A 98 -26.95 -0.03 14.22
CA VAL A 98 -26.10 0.58 15.25
C VAL A 98 -26.31 2.07 15.31
N ALA A 99 -26.40 2.73 14.15
CA ALA A 99 -26.71 4.16 14.07
C ALA A 99 -28.05 4.49 14.72
N GLU A 100 -29.08 3.67 14.50
CA GLU A 100 -30.39 3.82 15.14
C GLU A 100 -30.33 3.61 16.66
N ARG A 101 -29.58 2.62 17.13
CA ARG A 101 -29.39 2.44 18.58
C ARG A 101 -28.64 3.62 19.21
N LEU A 102 -27.68 4.19 18.50
CA LEU A 102 -26.93 5.35 18.97
C LEU A 102 -27.82 6.59 19.05
N SER A 103 -28.71 6.81 18.07
CA SER A 103 -29.66 7.93 18.09
C SER A 103 -30.63 7.84 19.28
N VAL A 104 -31.09 6.62 19.61
CA VAL A 104 -31.90 6.36 20.81
C VAL A 104 -31.12 6.60 22.09
N LEU A 105 -29.85 6.20 22.15
CA LEU A 105 -29.01 6.50 23.31
C LEU A 105 -28.75 8.00 23.48
N ASP A 106 -28.56 8.73 22.38
CA ASP A 106 -28.39 10.18 22.39
C ASP A 106 -29.68 10.90 22.81
N SER A 107 -30.86 10.41 22.42
CA SER A 107 -32.14 10.96 22.86
C SER A 107 -32.38 10.70 24.35
N VAL A 108 -32.14 9.48 24.84
CA VAL A 108 -32.24 9.13 26.27
C VAL A 108 -31.24 9.93 27.11
N ALA A 109 -30.00 10.10 26.64
CA ALA A 109 -29.00 10.92 27.32
C ALA A 109 -29.42 12.40 27.37
N SER A 110 -30.05 12.90 26.31
CA SER A 110 -30.58 14.27 26.24
C SER A 110 -31.76 14.47 27.18
N GLU A 111 -32.70 13.52 27.24
CA GLU A 111 -33.82 13.52 28.19
C GLU A 111 -33.33 13.46 29.63
N LEU A 112 -32.36 12.59 29.96
CA LEU A 112 -31.72 12.56 31.27
C LEU A 112 -31.03 13.89 31.63
N LYS A 113 -30.39 14.56 30.65
CA LYS A 113 -29.79 15.88 30.86
C LYS A 113 -30.87 16.94 31.14
N GLN A 114 -32.01 16.88 30.48
CA GLN A 114 -33.15 17.78 30.70
C GLN A 114 -33.85 17.53 32.04
N LEU A 115 -34.06 16.26 32.42
CA LEU A 115 -34.59 15.87 33.73
C LEU A 115 -33.65 16.27 34.87
N ARG A 116 -32.33 16.13 34.69
CA ARG A 116 -31.34 16.61 35.64
C ARG A 116 -31.30 18.14 35.71
N ALA A 117 -31.66 18.85 34.64
CA ALA A 117 -31.75 20.31 34.63
C ALA A 117 -33.06 20.82 35.25
N SER A 118 -34.14 20.03 35.21
CA SER A 118 -35.43 20.37 35.83
C SER A 118 -35.50 19.99 37.31
N MET A 119 -34.67 19.05 37.78
CA MET A 119 -34.37 18.88 39.21
C MET A 119 -33.35 19.95 39.64
N GLY A 120 -33.79 20.91 40.45
CA GLY A 120 -33.02 22.10 40.82
C GLY A 120 -31.62 21.84 41.41
N PRO A 121 -30.76 22.89 41.45
CA PRO A 121 -29.33 22.76 41.69
C PRO A 121 -29.03 22.35 43.15
N GLN A 122 -28.58 21.12 43.36
CA GLN A 122 -27.77 20.80 44.53
C GLN A 122 -26.40 21.43 44.30
N GLN A 123 -26.11 22.46 45.08
CA GLN A 123 -24.93 23.32 44.99
C GLN A 123 -23.64 22.51 45.00
N VAL A 124 -22.91 22.47 43.89
CA VAL A 124 -21.45 22.38 43.89
C VAL A 124 -20.89 23.24 42.75
N GLY A 125 -20.27 24.36 43.13
CA GLY A 125 -19.17 25.03 42.43
C GLY A 125 -19.29 25.28 40.92
N ARG A 126 -19.66 26.51 40.55
CA ARG A 126 -19.39 27.06 39.21
C ARG A 126 -17.85 27.14 38.99
N PRO A 127 -17.36 26.81 37.79
CA PRO A 127 -16.81 27.89 36.97
C PRO A 127 -17.20 27.80 35.48
N THR A 128 -17.76 28.91 34.97
CA THR A 128 -17.67 29.47 33.59
C THR A 128 -18.14 28.68 32.34
N PRO A 129 -18.64 29.38 31.30
CA PRO A 129 -19.26 28.77 30.12
C PRO A 129 -18.20 28.31 29.11
N ARG A 130 -18.00 26.99 28.98
CA ARG A 130 -17.20 26.34 27.93
C ARG A 130 -17.82 25.00 27.44
N GLU A 131 -19.15 24.90 27.34
CA GLU A 131 -19.80 23.63 26.98
C GLU A 131 -19.72 23.23 25.49
N GLY A 132 -19.16 24.06 24.60
CA GLY A 132 -18.93 23.70 23.19
C GLY A 132 -17.63 22.93 22.90
N ARG A 133 -16.70 22.82 23.86
CA ARG A 133 -15.37 22.22 23.63
C ARG A 133 -15.21 20.80 24.15
N GLU A 134 -16.17 20.28 24.91
CA GLU A 134 -15.97 19.07 25.72
C GLU A 134 -16.24 17.76 24.99
N ARG A 135 -17.02 17.78 23.90
CA ARG A 135 -17.26 16.58 23.07
C ARG A 135 -16.03 16.17 22.24
N VAL A 136 -15.17 17.12 21.86
CA VAL A 136 -13.93 16.83 21.11
C VAL A 136 -12.78 16.42 22.05
N ARG A 137 -12.83 16.85 23.33
CA ARG A 137 -11.79 16.57 24.36
C ARG A 137 -11.57 15.08 24.62
N ARG A 138 -12.59 14.26 24.42
CA ARG A 138 -12.53 12.82 24.67
C ARG A 138 -11.88 12.10 23.49
N HIS A 139 -12.36 12.32 22.28
CA HIS A 139 -11.90 11.55 21.11
C HIS A 139 -10.39 11.59 20.85
N ALA A 140 -9.71 12.74 20.92
CA ALA A 140 -8.29 12.79 20.53
C ALA A 140 -7.39 12.02 21.51
N VAL A 141 -7.61 12.17 22.82
CA VAL A 141 -6.86 11.49 23.87
C VAL A 141 -7.31 10.03 24.01
N ASP A 142 -8.60 9.75 23.80
CA ASP A 142 -9.14 8.39 23.83
C ASP A 142 -8.59 7.56 22.66
N ILE A 143 -8.50 8.14 21.46
CA ILE A 143 -7.83 7.50 20.30
C ILE A 143 -6.35 7.24 20.60
N LEU A 144 -5.65 8.18 21.25
CA LEU A 144 -4.27 7.96 21.67
C LEU A 144 -4.15 6.82 22.70
N ARG A 145 -5.08 6.71 23.65
CA ARG A 145 -5.11 5.60 24.63
C ARG A 145 -5.37 4.25 23.98
N GLU A 146 -6.23 4.22 22.96
CA GLU A 146 -6.52 3.00 22.20
C GLU A 146 -5.33 2.57 21.35
N GLN A 147 -4.70 3.50 20.64
CA GLN A 147 -3.59 3.21 19.72
C GLN A 147 -2.21 3.15 20.39
N LYS A 148 -2.08 3.71 21.60
CA LYS A 148 -0.88 3.80 22.47
C LYS A 148 0.27 4.64 21.90
N VAL A 149 0.47 4.60 20.58
CA VAL A 149 1.48 5.35 19.83
C VAL A 149 0.82 5.90 18.56
N MET A 150 0.99 7.18 18.28
CA MET A 150 0.50 7.83 17.07
C MET A 150 1.62 8.57 16.35
N PHE A 151 1.90 8.16 15.12
CA PHE A 151 2.90 8.78 14.24
C PHE A 151 2.27 9.92 13.42
N GLU A 152 3.03 10.98 13.16
CA GLU A 152 2.58 12.07 12.30
C GLU A 152 2.17 11.56 10.91
N SER A 153 2.92 10.59 10.36
CA SER A 153 2.65 10.00 9.04
C SER A 153 1.26 9.35 8.94
N ASP A 154 0.80 8.69 10.02
CA ASP A 154 -0.51 8.02 10.06
C ASP A 154 -1.66 9.02 10.18
N ILE A 155 -1.41 10.16 10.82
CA ILE A 155 -2.41 11.21 11.10
C ILE A 155 -2.45 12.26 9.98
N ALA A 156 -1.38 12.39 9.19
CA ALA A 156 -1.23 13.37 8.12
C ALA A 156 -2.36 13.34 7.07
N SER A 157 -2.98 12.18 6.85
CA SER A 157 -4.11 12.01 5.92
C SER A 157 -5.46 12.47 6.48
N LYS A 158 -5.61 12.53 7.81
CA LYS A 158 -6.89 12.78 8.50
C LYS A 158 -7.02 14.19 9.08
N ILE A 159 -5.91 14.91 9.27
CA ILE A 159 -5.92 16.19 9.99
C ILE A 159 -5.26 17.30 9.16
N LYS A 160 -5.95 18.44 9.06
CA LYS A 160 -5.55 19.61 8.27
C LYS A 160 -4.47 20.49 8.94
N ASN A 161 -4.34 20.42 10.27
CA ASN A 161 -3.35 21.18 11.03
C ASN A 161 -2.67 20.28 12.07
N ARG A 162 -1.40 19.92 11.80
CA ARG A 162 -0.62 18.95 12.57
C ARG A 162 -0.12 19.55 13.88
N ASP A 163 0.46 20.74 13.82
CA ASP A 163 1.02 21.44 14.98
C ASP A 163 -0.04 21.66 16.07
N ALA A 164 -1.22 22.13 15.67
CA ALA A 164 -2.33 22.36 16.59
C ALA A 164 -2.87 21.07 17.21
N PHE A 165 -2.65 19.90 16.58
CA PHE A 165 -3.06 18.61 17.10
C PHE A 165 -2.07 18.10 18.15
N PHE A 166 -0.76 18.13 17.86
CA PHE A 166 0.28 17.73 18.81
C PHE A 166 0.35 18.66 20.02
N GLU A 167 0.18 19.97 19.84
CA GLU A 167 0.09 20.93 20.95
C GLU A 167 -1.11 20.64 21.88
N ARG A 168 -2.22 20.15 21.32
CA ARG A 168 -3.38 19.74 22.13
C ARG A 168 -3.07 18.47 22.91
N LEU A 169 -2.48 17.46 22.26
CA LEU A 169 -2.08 16.22 22.94
C LEU A 169 -1.08 16.49 24.06
N ARG A 170 -0.09 17.37 23.83
CA ARG A 170 0.88 17.81 24.84
C ARG A 170 0.19 18.44 26.05
N ARG A 171 -0.78 19.34 25.83
CA ARG A 171 -1.57 19.96 26.93
C ARG A 171 -2.44 18.97 27.69
N ASP A 172 -2.91 17.93 27.02
CA ASP A 172 -3.72 16.86 27.60
C ASP A 172 -2.86 15.76 28.27
N GLY A 173 -1.54 15.98 28.33
CA GLY A 173 -0.58 15.16 29.08
C GLY A 173 0.12 14.09 28.26
N ALA A 174 -0.11 13.98 26.95
CA ALA A 174 0.59 13.03 26.09
C ALA A 174 2.07 13.38 25.94
N VAL A 175 2.92 12.36 25.87
CA VAL A 175 4.35 12.53 25.62
C VAL A 175 4.56 12.68 24.12
N VAL A 176 4.82 13.91 23.67
CA VAL A 176 5.11 14.20 22.26
C VAL A 176 6.62 14.21 22.06
N LEU A 177 7.10 13.25 21.28
CA LEU A 177 8.50 13.10 20.91
C LEU A 177 8.71 13.74 19.53
N GLU A 178 9.60 14.72 19.47
CA GLU A 178 10.01 15.35 18.22
C GLU A 178 11.20 14.54 17.66
N LEU A 179 10.95 13.68 16.67
CA LEU A 179 11.99 12.92 15.98
C LEU A 179 12.46 13.67 14.73
N VAL A 180 13.59 13.26 14.17
CA VAL A 180 14.18 13.87 12.96
C VAL A 180 13.23 13.75 11.75
N ASP A 181 12.56 12.62 11.62
CA ASP A 181 11.69 12.33 10.48
C ASP A 181 10.24 12.79 10.71
N GLU A 182 9.74 12.70 11.96
CA GLU A 182 8.33 12.97 12.29
C GLU A 182 8.07 13.21 13.80
N ARG A 183 6.93 13.82 14.13
CA ARG A 183 6.47 13.90 15.53
C ARG A 183 5.64 12.68 15.92
N VAL A 184 5.92 12.13 17.11
CA VAL A 184 5.23 10.95 17.63
C VAL A 184 4.60 11.26 18.97
N ALA A 185 3.29 11.07 19.08
CA ALA A 185 2.60 11.16 20.36
C ALA A 185 2.48 9.78 20.98
N VAL A 186 2.83 9.68 22.27
CA VAL A 186 2.80 8.44 23.04
C VAL A 186 1.94 8.65 24.27
N ASP A 187 1.12 7.65 24.60
CA ASP A 187 0.37 7.65 25.86
C ASP A 187 1.33 7.65 27.07
N PRO A 188 1.09 8.45 28.11
CA PRO A 188 2.01 8.55 29.26
C PRO A 188 2.18 7.24 30.04
N SER A 189 1.10 6.47 30.16
CA SER A 189 1.13 5.17 30.86
C SER A 189 1.95 4.18 30.04
N PHE A 190 1.72 4.15 28.73
CA PHE A 190 2.51 3.34 27.81
C PHE A 190 3.98 3.76 27.79
N TRP A 191 4.29 5.05 27.83
CA TRP A 191 5.66 5.55 27.87
C TRP A 191 6.42 5.11 29.13
N ALA A 192 5.76 5.16 30.30
CA ALA A 192 6.33 4.68 31.54
C ALA A 192 6.61 3.16 31.50
N GLU A 193 5.65 2.37 30.98
CA GLU A 193 5.83 0.93 30.77
C GLU A 193 6.94 0.64 29.77
N PHE A 194 7.00 1.39 28.67
CA PHE A 194 8.02 1.27 27.64
C PHE A 194 9.41 1.51 28.23
N LYS A 195 9.62 2.60 28.98
CA LYS A 195 10.90 2.89 29.64
C LYS A 195 11.30 1.76 30.61
N SER A 196 10.36 1.27 31.41
CA SER A 196 10.61 0.16 32.35
C SER A 196 11.01 -1.14 31.64
N ARG A 197 10.27 -1.51 30.59
CA ARG A 197 10.53 -2.72 29.79
C ARG A 197 11.79 -2.60 28.94
N LEU A 198 12.09 -1.41 28.41
CA LEU A 198 13.30 -1.18 27.63
C LEU A 198 14.55 -1.28 28.51
N THR A 199 14.49 -0.78 29.75
CA THR A 199 15.60 -0.87 30.72
C THR A 199 15.84 -2.32 31.17
N SER A 200 14.80 -3.16 31.23
CA SER A 200 14.94 -4.58 31.57
C SER A 200 15.43 -5.44 30.41
N LEU A 201 15.32 -4.97 29.17
CA LEU A 201 15.81 -5.66 27.99
C LEU A 201 17.33 -5.51 27.86
N ARG A 202 18.03 -6.65 27.85
CA ARG A 202 19.49 -6.73 27.66
C ARG A 202 19.89 -7.28 26.29
N THR A 203 18.92 -7.42 25.38
CA THR A 203 19.10 -8.02 24.07
C THR A 203 18.73 -7.03 22.98
N ASN A 204 19.50 -7.03 21.89
CA ASN A 204 19.22 -6.31 20.64
C ASN A 204 18.49 -7.20 19.60
N SER A 205 17.92 -8.33 20.02
CA SER A 205 17.23 -9.25 19.14
C SER A 205 15.82 -8.75 18.87
N GLU A 206 15.52 -8.42 17.62
CA GLU A 206 14.23 -7.87 17.19
C GLU A 206 13.04 -8.75 17.64
N GLY A 207 13.21 -10.08 17.67
CA GLY A 207 12.17 -11.02 18.10
C GLY A 207 11.90 -11.03 19.61
N GLU A 208 12.92 -10.76 20.44
CA GLU A 208 12.75 -10.65 21.89
C GLU A 208 12.18 -9.29 22.28
N VAL A 209 12.65 -8.24 21.62
CA VAL A 209 12.15 -6.86 21.75
C VAL A 209 10.67 -6.81 21.37
N ALA A 210 10.25 -7.46 20.28
CA ALA A 210 8.84 -7.55 19.88
C ALA A 210 7.96 -8.27 20.91
N LYS A 211 8.48 -9.32 21.56
CA LYS A 211 7.75 -10.06 22.60
C LYS A 211 7.58 -9.24 23.88
N ALA A 212 8.57 -8.44 24.24
CA ALA A 212 8.55 -7.65 25.48
C ALA A 212 7.76 -6.33 25.33
N LEU A 213 7.94 -5.61 24.21
CA LEU A 213 7.38 -4.27 24.00
C LEU A 213 6.10 -4.27 23.14
N GLY A 214 5.77 -5.38 22.49
CA GLY A 214 4.66 -5.45 21.53
C GLY A 214 5.03 -4.86 20.16
N LYS A 215 4.08 -4.90 19.22
CA LYS A 215 4.31 -4.41 17.85
C LYS A 215 4.47 -2.89 17.81
N GLU A 216 3.66 -2.19 18.61
CA GLU A 216 3.62 -0.75 18.73
C GLU A 216 4.89 -0.22 19.42
N GLY A 217 5.36 -0.90 20.48
CA GLY A 217 6.60 -0.54 21.16
C GLY A 217 7.85 -0.78 20.31
N LEU A 218 7.87 -1.83 19.48
CA LEU A 218 8.95 -2.05 18.51
C LEU A 218 8.98 -0.96 17.44
N ALA A 219 7.82 -0.52 16.94
CA ALA A 219 7.72 0.58 16.00
C ALA A 219 8.27 1.89 16.60
N LEU A 220 7.91 2.18 17.86
CA LEU A 220 8.44 3.32 18.61
C LEU A 220 9.96 3.23 18.79
N LEU A 221 10.49 2.06 19.19
CA LEU A 221 11.94 1.87 19.35
C LEU A 221 12.69 2.07 18.03
N LYS A 222 12.17 1.54 16.91
CA LYS A 222 12.78 1.76 15.59
C LYS A 222 12.80 3.24 15.20
N ALA A 223 11.72 3.98 15.49
CA ALA A 223 11.66 5.41 15.23
C ALA A 223 12.66 6.19 16.10
N LEU A 224 12.83 5.79 17.36
CA LEU A 224 13.83 6.34 18.27
C LEU A 224 15.28 6.01 17.86
N MET A 225 15.53 4.81 17.34
CA MET A 225 16.85 4.43 16.83
C MET A 225 17.23 5.23 15.58
N LYS A 226 16.30 5.41 14.64
CA LYS A 226 16.53 6.20 13.43
C LYS A 226 16.87 7.66 13.73
N SER A 227 16.23 8.23 14.75
CA SER A 227 16.47 9.60 15.20
C SER A 227 17.66 9.75 16.15
N ALA A 228 18.44 8.68 16.37
CA ALA A 228 19.55 8.63 17.33
C ALA A 228 19.15 8.99 18.79
N GLN A 229 17.87 8.90 19.12
CA GLN A 229 17.34 9.16 20.47
C GLN A 229 17.32 7.91 21.34
N ALA A 230 17.48 6.72 20.76
CA ALA A 230 17.74 5.48 21.48
C ALA A 230 18.87 4.70 20.81
N TYR A 231 19.80 4.18 21.60
CA TYR A 231 20.80 3.23 21.11
C TYR A 231 21.03 2.11 22.11
N PHE A 232 21.47 0.96 21.62
CA PHE A 232 21.87 -0.16 22.47
C PHE A 232 23.37 -0.07 22.74
N ASP A 233 23.75 0.11 24.02
CA ASP A 233 25.14 0.05 24.44
C ASP A 233 25.57 -1.41 24.49
N VAL A 234 26.36 -1.84 23.51
CA VAL A 234 26.86 -3.23 23.39
C VAL A 234 27.78 -3.59 24.56
N THR A 235 28.48 -2.61 25.14
CA THR A 235 29.42 -2.79 26.25
C THR A 235 28.67 -3.02 27.56
N ARG A 236 27.62 -2.23 27.78
CA ARG A 236 26.79 -2.30 29.00
C ARG A 236 25.62 -3.28 28.89
N LYS A 237 25.30 -3.73 27.67
CA LYS A 237 24.10 -4.51 27.32
C LYS A 237 22.81 -3.85 27.82
N GLU A 238 22.76 -2.53 27.71
CA GLU A 238 21.68 -1.69 28.19
C GLU A 238 21.20 -0.78 27.06
N TRP A 239 19.90 -0.52 27.02
CA TRP A 239 19.35 0.50 26.13
C TRP A 239 19.49 1.88 26.78
N VAL A 240 20.06 2.82 26.03
CA VAL A 240 20.24 4.21 26.45
C VAL A 240 19.29 5.09 25.65
N LEU A 241 18.48 5.89 26.35
CA LEU A 241 17.59 6.90 25.79
C LEU A 241 18.24 8.27 25.99
N MET A 242 18.37 9.04 24.91
CA MET A 242 18.98 10.39 24.87
C MET A 242 17.92 11.49 24.77
N ILE A 243 16.66 11.19 25.13
CA ILE A 243 15.56 12.17 25.05
C ILE A 243 15.77 13.20 26.16
N GLY A 244 16.01 14.45 25.78
CA GLY A 244 15.94 15.59 26.69
C GLY A 244 14.50 15.73 27.18
N GLU A 245 14.27 15.53 28.48
CA GLU A 245 12.99 15.86 29.10
C GLU A 245 12.86 17.39 29.15
N GLU A 246 12.35 18.00 28.08
CA GLU A 246 11.75 19.34 28.17
C GLU A 246 10.30 19.14 28.65
N GLY A 247 10.12 19.31 29.96
CA GLY A 247 8.83 19.29 30.66
C GLY A 247 8.03 20.58 30.50
#